data_AF-A0A5E4JNB1-F1
#
_entry.id   AF-A0A5E4JNB1-F1
#
_cell.length_a   1.000
_cell.length_b   1.000
_cell.length_c   1.000
_cell.angle_alpha   90.00
_cell.angle_beta   90.00
_cell.angle_gamma   90.00
#
_symmetry.space_group_name_H-M   'P 1'
#
loop_
_entity.id
_entity.type
_entity.pdbx_description
1 polymer ?
#
loop_
_entity_poly.entity_id
_entity_poly.type
_entity_poly.pdbx_seq_one_letter_code
_entity_poly.pdbx_strand_id
1 'polypeptide(L)'
;MESTNSIVHKEDQKDFDLEIKHDWKNGKQLNIFCSFTYITPNYSILFTLNELKKSVGQGNYKIFLVIWDMNTLANPYFKRMVTSRKVMNPESFIDQRVTELRDLAESIGFDKEKISIYKSSELWKRMISYSEENIFQQFYAVLAKMKIGDFVENKKVSHLFQIPMDIFFCNYFHKLYPEDTNKAIDLAFFGQDKENLYLATRQHMIEEGLIDNKKPIFLLLKYFPYLLYNHNLPEWDMSLKDIKNIVINSPIDKREILDLFRHIAGSVNISVNDSDEELDFKDFYESHKDRPEKELRETLAENLYKYLKEHRKRFLETSGRIEESVLHVTKRADVKNIGKVLKSQIALEILLLADGSKSTTEISKVTKKSVATISTYTNRLKRMNLIRVLENGNLKRNIKGVKVNFELGL
;
A
#
# COMPACT_ATOMS: atom_id res chain seq x y z
N MET A 1 -19.25 5.95 -17.57
CA MET A 1 -18.61 5.23 -16.46
C MET A 1 -17.59 4.29 -17.07
N GLU A 2 -16.31 4.44 -16.74
CA GLU A 2 -15.31 3.42 -17.05
C GLU A 2 -15.79 2.08 -16.47
N SER A 3 -15.56 0.97 -17.19
CA SER A 3 -15.91 -0.35 -16.67
C SER A 3 -15.10 -0.62 -15.40
N THR A 4 -15.78 -0.74 -14.26
CA THR A 4 -15.13 -1.11 -12.99
C THR A 4 -14.91 -2.62 -12.94
N ASN A 5 -13.81 -3.07 -12.34
CA ASN A 5 -13.59 -4.50 -12.08
C ASN A 5 -14.26 -4.96 -10.79
N SER A 6 -15.40 -4.36 -10.44
CA SER A 6 -16.16 -4.64 -9.23
C SER A 6 -17.62 -4.99 -9.54
N ILE A 7 -18.22 -5.85 -8.73
CA ILE A 7 -19.62 -6.27 -8.84
C ILE A 7 -20.30 -6.22 -7.48
N VAL A 8 -21.57 -5.87 -7.44
CA VAL A 8 -22.38 -6.02 -6.22
C VAL A 8 -22.73 -7.49 -6.08
N HIS A 9 -22.66 -8.02 -4.86
CA HIS A 9 -23.07 -9.40 -4.61
C HIS A 9 -24.56 -9.60 -4.95
N LYS A 10 -24.91 -10.74 -5.53
CA LYS A 10 -26.27 -11.02 -6.04
C LYS A 10 -27.37 -10.86 -4.98
N GLU A 11 -27.10 -11.25 -3.72
CA GLU A 11 -28.09 -11.15 -2.63
C GLU A 11 -28.30 -9.72 -2.16
N ASP A 12 -27.33 -8.84 -2.42
CA ASP A 12 -27.36 -7.45 -1.98
C ASP A 12 -27.81 -6.52 -3.12
N GLN A 13 -28.00 -7.03 -4.35
CA GLN A 13 -28.31 -6.24 -5.54
C GLN A 13 -29.59 -5.41 -5.38
N LYS A 14 -30.63 -6.01 -4.78
CA LYS A 14 -31.91 -5.33 -4.55
C LYS A 14 -31.75 -4.16 -3.58
N ASP A 15 -31.06 -4.38 -2.47
CA ASP A 15 -30.84 -3.34 -1.45
C ASP A 15 -29.89 -2.26 -1.98
N PHE A 16 -28.91 -2.63 -2.80
CA PHE A 16 -28.05 -1.69 -3.50
C PHE A 16 -28.84 -0.80 -4.46
N ASP A 17 -29.75 -1.36 -5.24
CA ASP A 17 -30.54 -0.60 -6.21
C ASP A 17 -31.54 0.34 -5.55
N LEU A 18 -32.14 -0.08 -4.42
CA LEU A 18 -33.15 0.68 -3.70
C LEU A 18 -32.56 1.74 -2.75
N GLU A 19 -31.52 1.40 -2.00
CA GLU A 19 -30.94 2.27 -0.97
C GLU A 19 -29.69 2.97 -1.48
N ILE A 20 -28.67 2.21 -1.88
CA ILE A 20 -27.33 2.75 -2.18
C ILE A 20 -27.33 3.63 -3.42
N LYS A 21 -27.88 3.16 -4.55
CA LYS A 21 -27.95 3.96 -5.78
C LYS A 21 -28.80 5.22 -5.59
N HIS A 22 -29.88 5.13 -4.81
CA HIS A 22 -30.74 6.25 -4.53
C HIS A 22 -30.01 7.30 -3.67
N ASP A 23 -29.39 6.87 -2.58
CA ASP A 23 -28.64 7.74 -1.68
C ASP A 23 -27.45 8.40 -2.39
N TRP A 24 -26.75 7.64 -3.24
CA TRP A 24 -25.68 8.15 -4.09
C TRP A 24 -26.16 9.26 -5.03
N LYS A 25 -27.27 9.04 -5.76
CA LYS A 25 -27.85 10.03 -6.69
C LYS A 25 -28.30 11.31 -5.98
N ASN A 26 -28.75 11.19 -4.74
CA ASN A 26 -29.18 12.32 -3.93
C ASN A 26 -28.02 13.01 -3.19
N GLY A 27 -26.77 12.65 -3.49
CA GLY A 27 -25.58 13.30 -2.91
C GLY A 27 -25.31 12.96 -1.44
N LYS A 28 -26.00 11.96 -0.88
CA LYS A 28 -25.71 11.51 0.49
C LYS A 28 -24.34 10.85 0.53
N GLN A 29 -23.63 11.06 1.64
CA GLN A 29 -22.32 10.45 1.85
C GLN A 29 -22.46 8.95 2.06
N LEU A 30 -21.70 8.15 1.31
CA LEU A 30 -21.59 6.72 1.53
C LEU A 30 -20.33 6.35 2.33
N ASN A 31 -20.51 5.54 3.35
CA ASN A 31 -19.43 4.97 4.14
C ASN A 31 -18.99 3.64 3.53
N ILE A 32 -17.70 3.53 3.21
CA ILE A 32 -17.15 2.37 2.50
C ILE A 32 -16.01 1.78 3.32
N PHE A 33 -16.09 0.50 3.63
CA PHE A 33 -15.06 -0.22 4.35
C PHE A 33 -14.17 -1.01 3.39
N CYS A 34 -12.87 -1.00 3.62
CA CYS A 34 -11.91 -1.85 2.92
C CYS A 34 -10.81 -2.28 3.89
N SER A 35 -10.30 -3.50 3.78
CA SER A 35 -9.22 -3.99 4.66
C SER A 35 -8.04 -4.57 3.87
N PHE A 36 -6.83 -4.31 4.35
CA PHE A 36 -5.58 -4.79 3.76
C PHE A 36 -4.74 -5.56 4.77
N THR A 37 -4.22 -6.72 4.34
CA THR A 37 -3.31 -7.54 5.14
C THR A 37 -1.84 -7.20 4.90
N TYR A 38 -1.49 -6.65 3.74
CA TYR A 38 -0.14 -6.23 3.42
C TYR A 38 -0.04 -4.71 3.58
N ILE A 39 1.08 -4.25 4.14
CA ILE A 39 1.32 -2.82 4.42
C ILE A 39 2.35 -2.19 3.50
N THR A 40 3.06 -2.99 2.71
CA THR A 40 4.05 -2.50 1.75
C THR A 40 3.34 -2.11 0.44
N PRO A 41 3.63 -0.93 -0.14
CA PRO A 41 3.07 -0.55 -1.43
C PRO A 41 3.51 -1.54 -2.52
N ASN A 42 2.55 -2.32 -2.99
CA ASN A 42 2.75 -3.38 -3.96
C ASN A 42 1.67 -3.31 -5.03
N TYR A 43 1.87 -4.07 -6.11
CA TYR A 43 0.99 -4.03 -7.28
C TYR A 43 -0.47 -4.37 -6.95
N SER A 44 -0.72 -5.26 -5.99
CA SER A 44 -2.07 -5.65 -5.57
C SER A 44 -2.77 -4.55 -4.77
N ILE A 45 -2.07 -3.85 -3.87
CA ILE A 45 -2.64 -2.69 -3.16
C ILE A 45 -2.97 -1.57 -4.14
N LEU A 46 -2.06 -1.27 -5.08
CA LEU A 46 -2.28 -0.26 -6.12
C LEU A 46 -3.52 -0.59 -6.94
N PHE A 47 -3.62 -1.84 -7.39
CA PHE A 47 -4.79 -2.32 -8.11
C PHE A 47 -6.09 -2.15 -7.32
N THR A 48 -6.13 -2.62 -6.07
CA THR A 48 -7.33 -2.50 -5.22
C THR A 48 -7.72 -1.04 -4.97
N LEU A 49 -6.76 -0.15 -4.70
CA LEU A 49 -7.03 1.28 -4.48
C LEU A 49 -7.52 1.96 -5.77
N ASN A 50 -6.94 1.65 -6.92
CA ASN A 50 -7.41 2.16 -8.22
C ASN A 50 -8.84 1.71 -8.52
N GLU A 51 -9.15 0.42 -8.33
CA GLU A 51 -10.49 -0.11 -8.59
C GLU A 51 -11.52 0.40 -7.57
N LEU A 52 -11.11 0.59 -6.31
CA LEU A 52 -11.94 1.28 -5.32
C LEU A 52 -12.21 2.72 -5.78
N LYS A 53 -11.18 3.46 -6.24
CA LYS A 53 -11.35 4.84 -6.72
C LYS A 53 -12.30 4.92 -7.91
N LYS A 54 -12.18 4.01 -8.88
CA LYS A 54 -13.10 3.92 -10.03
C LYS A 54 -14.52 3.59 -9.59
N SER A 55 -14.67 2.67 -8.64
CA SER A 55 -15.98 2.26 -8.12
C SER A 55 -16.71 3.41 -7.42
N VAL A 56 -15.97 4.27 -6.71
CA VAL A 56 -16.56 5.42 -6.01
C VAL A 56 -16.59 6.70 -6.85
N GLY A 57 -15.89 6.76 -7.98
CA GLY A 57 -15.87 7.91 -8.89
C GLY A 57 -15.71 9.27 -8.19
N GLN A 58 -16.60 10.20 -8.53
CA GLN A 58 -16.69 11.56 -7.97
C GLN A 58 -17.80 11.71 -6.91
N GLY A 59 -18.37 10.61 -6.42
CA GLY A 59 -19.49 10.70 -5.46
C GLY A 59 -19.08 11.25 -4.09
N ASN A 60 -20.09 11.48 -3.26
CA ASN A 60 -19.88 11.82 -1.86
C ASN A 60 -19.64 10.53 -1.06
N TYR A 61 -18.42 10.31 -0.60
CA TYR A 61 -18.04 9.09 0.13
C TYR A 61 -17.06 9.39 1.27
N LYS A 62 -16.98 8.46 2.22
CA LYS A 62 -15.90 8.35 3.21
C LYS A 62 -15.44 6.89 3.26
N ILE A 63 -14.14 6.68 3.09
CA ILE A 63 -13.52 5.36 3.10
C ILE A 63 -12.87 5.13 4.46
N PHE A 64 -13.19 4.00 5.05
CA PHE A 64 -12.60 3.46 6.26
C PHE A 64 -11.70 2.29 5.86
N LEU A 65 -10.40 2.56 5.81
CA LEU A 65 -9.40 1.60 5.37
C LEU A 65 -8.72 1.01 6.60
N VAL A 66 -8.90 -0.28 6.83
CA VAL A 66 -8.30 -1.00 7.95
C VAL A 66 -7.04 -1.74 7.52
N ILE A 67 -5.94 -1.43 8.17
CA ILE A 67 -4.68 -2.14 8.04
C ILE A 67 -4.61 -3.24 9.08
N TRP A 68 -4.58 -4.49 8.64
CA TRP A 68 -4.37 -5.67 9.48
C TRP A 68 -2.92 -5.81 9.90
N ASP A 69 -2.45 -4.85 10.70
CA ASP A 69 -1.11 -4.76 11.26
C ASP A 69 -0.76 -5.99 12.13
N MET A 70 -1.73 -6.54 12.88
CA MET A 70 -1.52 -7.79 13.64
C MET A 70 -1.17 -8.98 12.72
N ASN A 71 -1.85 -9.10 11.57
CA ASN A 71 -1.52 -10.13 10.57
C ASN A 71 -0.18 -9.86 9.90
N THR A 72 0.18 -8.60 9.73
CA THR A 72 1.50 -8.21 9.22
C THR A 72 2.61 -8.64 10.17
N LEU A 73 2.48 -8.37 11.47
CA LEU A 73 3.45 -8.77 12.50
C LEU A 73 3.62 -10.31 12.55
N ALA A 74 2.54 -11.05 12.31
CA ALA A 74 2.58 -12.51 12.26
C ALA A 74 3.18 -13.07 10.96
N ASN A 75 3.25 -12.28 9.88
CA ASN A 75 3.66 -12.74 8.55
C ASN A 75 5.14 -13.17 8.50
N PRO A 76 5.47 -14.35 7.92
CA PRO A 76 6.86 -14.81 7.78
C PRO A 76 7.79 -13.82 7.07
N TYR A 77 7.32 -13.11 6.04
CA TYR A 77 8.10 -12.09 5.34
C TYR A 77 8.51 -10.96 6.29
N PHE A 78 7.56 -10.44 7.06
CA PHE A 78 7.82 -9.38 8.01
C PHE A 78 8.77 -9.83 9.13
N LYS A 79 8.56 -11.03 9.68
CA LYS A 79 9.49 -11.63 10.65
C LYS A 79 10.91 -11.75 10.11
N ARG A 80 11.08 -12.11 8.82
CA ARG A 80 12.39 -12.12 8.17
C ARG A 80 13.01 -10.72 8.08
N MET A 81 12.23 -9.68 7.77
CA MET A 81 12.73 -8.31 7.74
C MET A 81 13.22 -7.82 9.12
N VAL A 82 12.50 -8.17 10.18
CA VAL A 82 12.88 -7.85 11.56
C VAL A 82 14.16 -8.60 11.96
N THR A 83 14.20 -9.92 11.75
CA THR A 83 15.39 -10.75 12.07
C THR A 83 16.61 -10.36 11.26
N SER A 84 16.44 -9.91 10.00
CA SER A 84 17.53 -9.40 9.17
C SER A 84 17.90 -7.93 9.46
N ARG A 85 17.36 -7.32 10.52
CA ARG A 85 17.57 -5.90 10.91
C ARG A 85 17.25 -4.89 9.81
N LYS A 86 16.40 -5.25 8.84
CA LYS A 86 15.85 -4.31 7.86
C LYS A 86 14.76 -3.44 8.49
N VAL A 87 14.10 -3.97 9.52
CA VAL A 87 13.13 -3.27 10.36
C VAL A 87 13.64 -3.29 11.79
N MET A 88 14.03 -2.14 12.31
CA MET A 88 14.55 -2.01 13.68
C MET A 88 13.43 -1.93 14.73
N ASN A 89 12.36 -1.21 14.40
CA ASN A 89 11.19 -1.06 15.25
C ASN A 89 9.93 -1.39 14.41
N PRO A 90 9.24 -2.51 14.71
CA PRO A 90 8.03 -2.91 13.98
C PRO A 90 6.90 -1.88 14.00
N GLU A 91 6.64 -1.26 15.15
CA GLU A 91 5.55 -0.28 15.33
C GLU A 91 5.81 0.97 14.50
N SER A 92 7.02 1.55 14.63
CA SER A 92 7.43 2.70 13.82
C SER A 92 7.39 2.40 12.32
N PHE A 93 7.75 1.18 11.91
CA PHE A 93 7.64 0.77 10.52
C PHE A 93 6.17 0.70 10.06
N ILE A 94 5.27 0.13 10.86
CA ILE A 94 3.84 0.08 10.56
C ILE A 94 3.27 1.49 10.43
N ASP A 95 3.58 2.39 11.36
CA ASP A 95 3.11 3.79 11.32
C ASP A 95 3.63 4.53 10.08
N GLN A 96 4.89 4.29 9.71
CA GLN A 96 5.45 4.81 8.46
C GLN A 96 4.66 4.30 7.25
N ARG A 97 4.33 3.00 7.22
CA ARG A 97 3.57 2.40 6.12
C ARG A 97 2.12 2.86 6.07
N VAL A 98 1.46 3.07 7.20
CA VAL A 98 0.13 3.70 7.28
C VAL A 98 0.17 5.09 6.64
N THR A 99 1.20 5.88 6.97
CA THR A 99 1.38 7.21 6.38
C THR A 99 1.66 7.13 4.87
N GLU A 100 2.50 6.18 4.43
CA GLU A 100 2.75 5.93 3.00
C GLU A 100 1.48 5.50 2.25
N LEU A 101 0.61 4.69 2.85
CA LEU A 101 -0.64 4.28 2.22
C LEU A 101 -1.63 5.43 2.07
N ARG A 102 -1.65 6.38 3.03
CA ARG A 102 -2.44 7.61 2.90
C ARG A 102 -1.97 8.45 1.72
N ASP A 103 -0.68 8.75 1.70
CA ASP A 103 -0.04 9.51 0.63
C ASP A 103 -0.20 8.81 -0.74
N LEU A 104 -0.17 7.48 -0.75
CA LEU A 104 -0.42 6.68 -1.96
C LEU A 104 -1.87 6.83 -2.44
N ALA A 105 -2.85 6.73 -1.55
CA ALA A 105 -4.25 6.94 -1.92
C ALA A 105 -4.47 8.37 -2.45
N GLU A 106 -3.85 9.38 -1.84
CA GLU A 106 -3.87 10.75 -2.36
C GLU A 106 -3.30 10.83 -3.80
N SER A 107 -2.18 10.16 -4.08
CA SER A 107 -1.59 10.11 -5.43
C SER A 107 -2.45 9.39 -6.48
N ILE A 108 -3.38 8.53 -6.04
CA ILE A 108 -4.39 7.86 -6.90
C ILE A 108 -5.61 8.78 -7.13
N GLY A 109 -5.71 9.91 -6.42
CA GLY A 109 -6.75 10.93 -6.59
C GLY A 109 -7.86 10.83 -5.54
N PHE A 110 -7.62 10.20 -4.40
CA PHE A 110 -8.53 10.32 -3.27
C PHE A 110 -8.31 11.64 -2.52
N ASP A 111 -9.40 12.29 -2.13
CA ASP A 111 -9.33 13.46 -1.24
C ASP A 111 -8.89 13.01 0.15
N LYS A 112 -7.93 13.72 0.74
CA LYS A 112 -7.35 13.41 2.07
C LYS A 112 -8.41 13.28 3.17
N GLU A 113 -9.43 14.12 3.15
CA GLU A 113 -10.51 14.13 4.14
C GLU A 113 -11.51 12.99 3.97
N LYS A 114 -11.53 12.35 2.79
CA LYS A 114 -12.43 11.24 2.47
C LYS A 114 -11.84 9.86 2.78
N ILE A 115 -10.60 9.79 3.27
CA ILE A 115 -9.97 8.51 3.68
C ILE A 115 -9.49 8.59 5.11
N SER A 116 -10.06 7.71 5.93
CA SER A 116 -9.55 7.40 7.27
C SER A 116 -8.86 6.03 7.25
N ILE A 117 -7.61 5.97 7.72
CA ILE A 117 -6.82 4.73 7.80
C ILE A 117 -6.62 4.37 9.27
N TYR A 118 -6.96 3.13 9.64
CA TYR A 118 -6.86 2.61 11.01
C TYR A 118 -5.99 1.37 11.07
N LYS A 119 -5.28 1.17 12.18
CA LYS A 119 -4.63 -0.11 12.51
C LYS A 119 -5.64 -1.04 13.17
N SER A 120 -5.66 -2.31 12.78
CA SER A 120 -6.53 -3.33 13.36
C SER A 120 -6.32 -3.47 14.87
N SER A 121 -5.08 -3.33 15.36
CA SER A 121 -4.75 -3.33 16.78
C SER A 121 -5.41 -2.19 17.57
N GLU A 122 -5.51 -0.99 16.98
CA GLU A 122 -6.16 0.16 17.61
C GLU A 122 -7.68 -0.02 17.68
N LEU A 123 -8.29 -0.51 16.60
CA LEU A 123 -9.71 -0.84 16.58
C LEU A 123 -10.03 -1.90 17.64
N TRP A 124 -9.16 -2.91 17.79
CA TRP A 124 -9.30 -3.95 18.81
C TRP A 124 -9.23 -3.40 20.23
N LYS A 125 -8.24 -2.55 20.49
CA LYS A 125 -8.08 -1.88 21.79
C LYS A 125 -9.31 -1.07 22.14
N ARG A 126 -9.87 -0.34 21.16
CA ARG A 126 -11.09 0.47 21.35
C ARG A 126 -12.31 -0.40 21.61
N MET A 127 -12.49 -1.50 20.88
CA MET A 127 -13.55 -2.47 21.13
C MET A 127 -13.49 -3.05 22.55
N ILE A 128 -12.30 -3.45 23.03
CA ILE A 128 -12.13 -4.01 24.38
C ILE A 128 -12.42 -2.97 25.46
N SER A 129 -12.06 -1.71 25.20
CA SER A 129 -12.20 -0.61 26.16
C SER A 129 -13.59 0.04 26.11
N TYR A 130 -14.45 -0.36 25.17
CA TYR A 130 -15.80 0.16 25.04
C TYR A 130 -16.67 -0.45 26.13
N SER A 131 -17.00 0.36 27.14
CA SER A 131 -17.70 -0.06 28.35
C SER A 131 -19.22 -0.04 28.26
N GLU A 132 -19.75 0.74 27.30
CA GLU A 132 -21.17 0.85 27.04
C GLU A 132 -21.56 -0.32 26.14
N GLU A 133 -22.46 -1.21 26.60
CA GLU A 133 -22.80 -2.48 25.95
C GLU A 133 -21.69 -3.55 25.99
N ASN A 134 -22.07 -4.80 26.29
CA ASN A 134 -21.15 -5.93 26.39
C ASN A 134 -20.73 -6.50 25.01
N ILE A 135 -20.49 -5.60 24.06
CA ILE A 135 -20.34 -5.91 22.63
C ILE A 135 -19.12 -6.79 22.40
N PHE A 136 -18.02 -6.55 23.13
CA PHE A 136 -16.83 -7.40 23.04
C PHE A 136 -17.14 -8.85 23.40
N GLN A 137 -17.86 -9.09 24.51
CA GLN A 137 -18.22 -10.46 24.91
C GLN A 137 -19.23 -11.08 23.95
N GLN A 138 -20.19 -10.30 23.42
CA GLN A 138 -21.13 -10.77 22.39
C GLN A 138 -20.38 -11.20 21.13
N PHE A 139 -19.51 -10.35 20.59
CA PHE A 139 -18.68 -10.67 19.43
C PHE A 139 -17.85 -11.93 19.69
N TYR A 140 -17.19 -12.01 20.84
CA TYR A 140 -16.36 -13.17 21.18
C TYR A 140 -17.17 -14.46 21.34
N ALA A 141 -18.38 -14.38 21.91
CA ALA A 141 -19.27 -15.52 22.05
C ALA A 141 -19.73 -16.06 20.68
N VAL A 142 -20.00 -15.17 19.72
CA VAL A 142 -20.31 -15.57 18.33
C VAL A 142 -19.07 -16.16 17.66
N LEU A 143 -17.92 -15.51 17.77
CA LEU A 143 -16.67 -16.01 17.19
C LEU A 143 -16.33 -17.43 17.69
N ALA A 144 -16.56 -17.72 18.98
CA ALA A 144 -16.32 -19.02 19.58
C ALA A 144 -17.20 -20.16 19.02
N LYS A 145 -18.34 -19.83 18.40
CA LYS A 145 -19.26 -20.79 17.77
C LYS A 145 -18.92 -21.06 16.29
N MET A 146 -18.05 -20.27 15.69
CA MET A 146 -17.66 -20.43 14.29
C MET A 146 -16.81 -21.70 14.09
N LYS A 147 -17.16 -22.50 13.08
CA LYS A 147 -16.44 -23.74 12.77
C LYS A 147 -15.14 -23.43 12.04
N ILE A 148 -14.03 -23.90 12.58
CA ILE A 148 -12.69 -23.72 12.01
C ILE A 148 -12.57 -24.37 10.61
N GLY A 149 -13.26 -25.50 10.38
CA GLY A 149 -13.22 -26.24 9.12
C GLY A 149 -13.57 -25.39 7.90
N ASP A 150 -14.57 -24.52 8.05
CA ASP A 150 -15.05 -23.62 6.98
C ASP A 150 -13.96 -22.63 6.51
N PHE A 151 -12.96 -22.36 7.35
CA PHE A 151 -11.85 -21.43 7.06
C PHE A 151 -10.57 -22.14 6.63
N VAL A 152 -10.32 -23.36 7.13
CA VAL A 152 -9.08 -24.13 6.90
C VAL A 152 -9.02 -24.75 5.51
N GLU A 153 -10.16 -25.16 4.96
CA GLU A 153 -10.20 -25.84 3.65
C GLU A 153 -9.89 -24.91 2.47
N ASN A 154 -9.97 -23.59 2.65
CA ASN A 154 -9.87 -22.64 1.53
C ASN A 154 -8.87 -21.48 1.71
N LYS A 155 -8.41 -21.11 2.92
CA LYS A 155 -7.55 -19.92 3.12
C LYS A 155 -6.69 -19.95 4.42
N LYS A 156 -5.95 -18.86 4.66
CA LYS A 156 -5.09 -18.63 5.84
C LYS A 156 -5.91 -18.64 7.14
N VAL A 157 -5.44 -19.32 8.19
CA VAL A 157 -6.05 -19.37 9.54
C VAL A 157 -6.34 -17.98 10.11
N SER A 158 -5.55 -16.96 9.76
CA SER A 158 -5.79 -15.58 10.17
C SER A 158 -7.15 -15.02 9.72
N HIS A 159 -7.77 -15.59 8.69
CA HIS A 159 -9.10 -15.19 8.24
C HIS A 159 -10.21 -15.53 9.25
N LEU A 160 -9.99 -16.52 10.13
CA LEU A 160 -10.92 -16.84 11.22
C LEU A 160 -11.14 -15.63 12.13
N PHE A 161 -10.15 -14.76 12.28
CA PHE A 161 -10.28 -13.53 13.07
C PHE A 161 -10.56 -12.32 12.18
N GLN A 162 -9.87 -12.22 11.03
CA GLN A 162 -9.96 -11.04 10.18
C GLN A 162 -11.36 -10.82 9.60
N ILE A 163 -11.99 -11.85 9.03
CA ILE A 163 -13.26 -11.69 8.32
C ILE A 163 -14.42 -11.37 9.27
N PRO A 164 -14.61 -12.09 10.40
CA PRO A 164 -15.60 -11.73 11.41
C PRO A 164 -15.46 -10.28 11.88
N MET A 165 -14.24 -9.84 12.10
CA MET A 165 -14.00 -8.49 12.60
C MET A 165 -14.23 -7.41 11.56
N ASP A 166 -13.91 -7.67 10.30
CA ASP A 166 -14.26 -6.75 9.22
C ASP A 166 -15.79 -6.53 9.19
N ILE A 167 -16.59 -7.61 9.28
CA ILE A 167 -18.06 -7.53 9.33
C ILE A 167 -18.56 -6.81 10.59
N PHE A 168 -17.97 -7.14 11.74
CA PHE A 168 -18.28 -6.49 13.01
C PHE A 168 -18.01 -4.99 12.92
N PHE A 169 -16.83 -4.57 12.45
CA PHE A 169 -16.49 -3.18 12.27
C PHE A 169 -17.43 -2.49 11.28
N CYS A 170 -17.84 -3.15 10.21
CA CYS A 170 -18.81 -2.57 9.30
C CYS A 170 -20.13 -2.18 9.99
N ASN A 171 -20.57 -2.96 10.97
CA ASN A 171 -21.81 -2.70 11.70
C ASN A 171 -21.62 -1.77 12.90
N TYR A 172 -20.48 -1.83 13.58
CA TYR A 172 -20.25 -1.15 14.86
C TYR A 172 -19.30 0.05 14.79
N PHE A 173 -18.76 0.40 13.61
CA PHE A 173 -17.75 1.48 13.49
C PHE A 173 -18.20 2.79 14.12
N HIS A 174 -19.44 3.20 13.86
CA HIS A 174 -20.04 4.44 14.37
C HIS A 174 -20.21 4.47 15.89
N LYS A 175 -20.36 3.31 16.54
CA LYS A 175 -20.37 3.22 18.01
C LYS A 175 -18.96 3.32 18.58
N LEU A 176 -17.99 2.72 17.90
CA LEU A 176 -16.59 2.75 18.32
C LEU A 176 -15.95 4.12 18.08
N TYR A 177 -16.22 4.75 16.93
CA TYR A 177 -15.65 6.04 16.49
C TYR A 177 -16.76 7.03 16.10
N PRO A 178 -17.59 7.48 17.05
CA PRO A 178 -18.67 8.44 16.80
C PRO A 178 -18.14 9.80 16.31
N GLU A 179 -16.88 10.13 16.59
CA GLU A 179 -16.21 11.33 16.07
C GLU A 179 -15.99 11.30 14.55
N ASP A 180 -15.95 10.10 13.95
CA ASP A 180 -15.67 9.92 12.53
C ASP A 180 -16.92 9.67 11.71
N THR A 181 -17.91 8.99 12.27
CA THR A 181 -19.19 8.74 11.60
C THR A 181 -20.29 8.40 12.59
N ASN A 182 -21.51 8.81 12.27
CA ASN A 182 -22.71 8.56 13.07
C ASN A 182 -23.59 7.43 12.52
N LYS A 183 -23.15 6.73 11.46
CA LYS A 183 -23.88 5.61 10.87
C LYS A 183 -22.97 4.44 10.50
N ALA A 184 -23.53 3.25 10.42
CA ALA A 184 -22.85 2.04 9.98
C ALA A 184 -22.25 2.20 8.56
N ILE A 185 -21.37 1.27 8.20
CA ILE A 185 -20.81 1.18 6.86
C ILE A 185 -21.91 0.75 5.88
N ASP A 186 -21.99 1.45 4.75
CA ASP A 186 -22.95 1.16 3.69
C ASP A 186 -22.43 0.04 2.78
N LEU A 187 -21.15 0.13 2.38
CA LEU A 187 -20.51 -0.80 1.45
C LEU A 187 -19.23 -1.41 2.03
N ALA A 188 -19.07 -2.73 1.92
CA ALA A 188 -17.79 -3.39 2.19
C ALA A 188 -17.14 -3.84 0.88
N PHE A 189 -15.92 -3.36 0.64
CA PHE A 189 -15.13 -3.61 -0.55
C PHE A 189 -14.03 -4.64 -0.28
N PHE A 190 -14.13 -5.81 -0.91
CA PHE A 190 -13.16 -6.90 -0.74
C PHE A 190 -13.07 -7.79 -1.99
N GLY A 191 -12.04 -8.64 -2.05
CA GLY A 191 -11.82 -9.57 -3.16
C GLY A 191 -12.85 -10.69 -3.23
N GLN A 192 -13.33 -10.99 -4.45
CA GLN A 192 -14.28 -12.07 -4.72
C GLN A 192 -13.78 -13.45 -4.25
N ASP A 193 -12.45 -13.63 -4.15
CA ASP A 193 -11.84 -14.87 -3.66
C ASP A 193 -12.18 -15.21 -2.19
N LYS A 194 -12.77 -14.26 -1.45
CA LYS A 194 -13.23 -14.42 -0.07
C LYS A 194 -14.75 -14.38 0.09
N GLU A 195 -15.51 -14.26 -1.01
CA GLU A 195 -16.96 -14.09 -1.03
C GLU A 195 -17.69 -15.07 -0.11
N ASN A 196 -17.45 -16.38 -0.29
CA ASN A 196 -18.10 -17.42 0.50
C ASN A 196 -17.84 -17.28 2.02
N LEU A 197 -16.62 -16.88 2.40
CA LEU A 197 -16.28 -16.71 3.82
C LEU A 197 -16.99 -15.49 4.42
N TYR A 198 -17.02 -14.36 3.71
CA TYR A 198 -17.72 -13.16 4.17
C TYR A 198 -19.23 -13.39 4.28
N LEU A 199 -19.83 -14.10 3.32
CA LEU A 199 -21.26 -14.44 3.34
C LEU A 199 -21.61 -15.36 4.50
N ALA A 200 -20.89 -16.47 4.66
CA ALA A 200 -21.12 -17.41 5.76
C ALA A 200 -20.97 -16.71 7.12
N THR A 201 -19.94 -15.87 7.26
CA THR A 201 -19.70 -15.08 8.48
C THR A 201 -20.84 -14.09 8.77
N ARG A 202 -21.26 -13.31 7.76
CA ARG A 202 -22.38 -12.35 7.92
C ARG A 202 -23.66 -13.07 8.32
N GLN A 203 -23.98 -14.18 7.66
CA GLN A 203 -25.18 -14.96 7.96
C GLN A 203 -25.14 -15.52 9.39
N HIS A 204 -24.01 -16.07 9.83
CA HIS A 204 -23.84 -16.56 11.19
C HIS A 204 -24.00 -15.43 12.24
N MET A 205 -23.45 -14.25 11.99
CA MET A 205 -23.60 -13.09 12.89
C MET A 205 -25.05 -12.60 12.99
N ILE A 206 -25.83 -12.70 11.92
CA ILE A 206 -27.27 -12.39 11.94
C ILE A 206 -28.02 -13.44 12.77
N GLU A 207 -27.77 -14.73 12.53
CA GLU A 207 -28.43 -15.83 13.22
C GLU A 207 -28.17 -15.81 14.74
N GLU A 208 -26.96 -15.43 15.14
CA GLU A 208 -26.58 -15.29 16.53
C GLU A 208 -27.01 -13.95 17.16
N GLY A 209 -27.69 -13.08 16.40
CA GLY A 209 -28.22 -11.80 16.89
C GLY A 209 -27.16 -10.75 17.21
N LEU A 210 -25.94 -10.89 16.67
CA LEU A 210 -24.89 -9.87 16.82
C LEU A 210 -25.11 -8.70 15.86
N ILE A 211 -25.74 -8.93 14.70
CA ILE A 211 -26.11 -7.84 13.79
C ILE A 211 -27.60 -7.93 13.46
N ASP A 212 -28.30 -6.81 13.66
CA ASP A 212 -29.76 -6.74 13.51
C ASP A 212 -30.20 -6.69 12.03
N ASN A 213 -29.30 -6.31 11.13
CA ASN A 213 -29.60 -6.14 9.70
C ASN A 213 -28.48 -6.71 8.82
N LYS A 214 -28.77 -6.82 7.52
CA LYS A 214 -27.85 -7.39 6.51
C LYS A 214 -26.72 -6.43 6.08
N LYS A 215 -26.46 -5.33 6.80
CA LYS A 215 -25.35 -4.43 6.44
C LYS A 215 -24.01 -5.07 6.82
N PRO A 216 -22.93 -4.74 6.09
CA PRO A 216 -22.85 -3.88 4.90
C PRO A 216 -23.25 -4.62 3.61
N ILE A 217 -23.57 -3.87 2.55
CA ILE A 217 -23.70 -4.42 1.19
C ILE A 217 -22.31 -4.73 0.63
N PHE A 218 -22.14 -5.89 0.02
CA PHE A 218 -20.85 -6.35 -0.48
C PHE A 218 -20.59 -5.89 -1.93
N LEU A 219 -19.49 -5.14 -2.09
CA LEU A 219 -18.93 -4.76 -3.37
C LEU A 219 -17.66 -5.59 -3.62
N LEU A 220 -17.77 -6.58 -4.49
CA LEU A 220 -16.76 -7.59 -4.75
C LEU A 220 -15.81 -7.13 -5.85
N LEU A 221 -14.53 -7.01 -5.54
CA LEU A 221 -13.47 -6.88 -6.53
C LEU A 221 -13.29 -8.22 -7.25
N LYS A 222 -13.52 -8.27 -8.56
CA LYS A 222 -13.34 -9.48 -9.36
C LYS A 222 -11.91 -10.00 -9.24
N TYR A 223 -11.75 -11.31 -9.49
CA TYR A 223 -10.47 -11.99 -9.39
C TYR A 223 -9.31 -11.20 -10.02
N PHE A 224 -8.22 -11.08 -9.27
CA PHE A 224 -6.98 -10.45 -9.70
C PHE A 224 -5.82 -11.40 -9.38
N PRO A 225 -5.01 -11.81 -10.37
CA PRO A 225 -3.97 -12.81 -10.15
C PRO A 225 -2.94 -12.41 -9.08
N TYR A 226 -2.63 -13.36 -8.21
CA TYR A 226 -1.78 -13.13 -7.04
C TYR A 226 -0.36 -13.70 -7.21
N LEU A 227 0.62 -12.82 -7.41
CA LEU A 227 2.03 -13.11 -7.69
C LEU A 227 2.82 -13.31 -6.40
N LEU A 228 2.71 -14.49 -5.78
CA LEU A 228 3.43 -14.81 -4.55
C LEU A 228 4.50 -15.87 -4.79
N TYR A 229 5.75 -15.53 -4.52
CA TYR A 229 6.85 -16.49 -4.49
C TYR A 229 7.74 -16.26 -3.27
N ASN A 230 8.08 -17.32 -2.53
CA ASN A 230 8.86 -17.25 -1.29
C ASN A 230 8.33 -16.22 -0.27
N HIS A 231 7.01 -16.07 -0.18
CA HIS A 231 6.30 -15.09 0.66
C HIS A 231 6.52 -13.61 0.26
N ASN A 232 7.05 -13.33 -0.93
CA ASN A 232 7.26 -11.97 -1.44
C ASN A 232 6.27 -11.67 -2.56
N LEU A 233 5.81 -10.41 -2.61
CA LEU A 233 5.02 -9.83 -3.69
C LEU A 233 5.86 -8.77 -4.43
N PRO A 234 5.59 -8.47 -5.70
CA PRO A 234 6.21 -7.35 -6.39
C PRO A 234 5.89 -6.00 -5.72
N GLU A 235 6.90 -5.41 -5.08
CA GLU A 235 6.84 -4.11 -4.41
C GLU A 235 7.59 -3.04 -5.21
N TRP A 236 7.18 -1.78 -5.08
CA TRP A 236 7.73 -0.69 -5.91
C TRP A 236 9.18 -0.29 -5.59
N ASP A 237 9.75 -0.78 -4.50
CA ASP A 237 11.13 -0.58 -4.07
C ASP A 237 12.04 -1.75 -4.44
N MET A 238 11.47 -2.84 -4.99
CA MET A 238 12.23 -3.97 -5.51
C MET A 238 13.01 -3.62 -6.78
N SER A 239 14.09 -4.38 -7.01
CA SER A 239 14.83 -4.36 -8.26
C SER A 239 14.09 -5.15 -9.35
N LEU A 240 14.37 -4.87 -10.62
CA LEU A 240 13.82 -5.67 -11.73
C LEU A 240 14.18 -7.16 -11.59
N LYS A 241 15.40 -7.46 -11.11
CA LYS A 241 15.84 -8.83 -10.87
C LYS A 241 14.96 -9.55 -9.85
N ASP A 242 14.60 -8.88 -8.76
CA ASP A 242 13.75 -9.47 -7.72
C ASP A 242 12.31 -9.68 -8.22
N ILE A 243 11.77 -8.71 -8.97
CA ILE A 243 10.44 -8.84 -9.60
C ILE A 243 10.43 -9.99 -10.61
N LYS A 244 11.43 -10.07 -11.50
CA LYS A 244 11.60 -11.19 -12.44
C LYS A 244 11.60 -12.53 -11.71
N ASN A 245 12.35 -12.64 -10.62
CA ASN A 245 12.39 -13.86 -9.82
C ASN A 245 11.02 -14.23 -9.22
N ILE A 246 10.20 -13.24 -8.81
CA ILE A 246 8.84 -13.52 -8.30
C ILE A 246 7.92 -13.96 -9.43
N VAL A 247 7.86 -13.22 -10.53
CA VAL A 247 6.93 -13.48 -11.66
C VAL A 247 7.23 -14.83 -12.32
N ILE A 248 8.50 -15.15 -12.54
CA ILE A 248 8.91 -16.41 -13.19
C ILE A 248 8.49 -17.62 -12.34
N ASN A 249 8.63 -17.54 -11.02
CA ASN A 249 8.38 -18.66 -10.12
C ASN A 249 6.99 -18.64 -9.45
N SER A 250 6.14 -17.66 -9.77
CA SER A 250 4.77 -17.61 -9.24
C SER A 250 3.90 -18.70 -9.89
N PRO A 251 3.08 -19.44 -9.12
CA PRO A 251 2.23 -20.53 -9.61
C PRO A 251 0.97 -19.99 -10.29
N ILE A 252 1.14 -19.16 -11.32
CA ILE A 252 0.05 -18.61 -12.14
C ILE A 252 0.05 -19.25 -13.53
N ASP A 253 -1.09 -19.32 -14.20
CA ASP A 253 -1.21 -19.86 -15.55
C ASP A 253 -1.08 -18.78 -16.66
N LYS A 254 -1.05 -19.21 -17.93
CA LYS A 254 -0.95 -18.31 -19.08
C LYS A 254 -2.13 -17.31 -19.17
N ARG A 255 -3.34 -17.71 -18.79
CA ARG A 255 -4.51 -16.82 -18.80
C ARG A 255 -4.34 -15.72 -17.76
N GLU A 256 -3.88 -16.07 -16.56
CA GLU A 256 -3.61 -15.13 -15.48
C GLU A 256 -2.49 -14.15 -15.82
N ILE A 257 -1.46 -14.59 -16.55
CA ILE A 257 -0.40 -13.72 -17.08
C ILE A 257 -1.02 -12.65 -18.00
N LEU A 258 -1.89 -13.05 -18.93
CA LEU A 258 -2.56 -12.13 -19.86
C LEU A 258 -3.56 -11.20 -19.15
N ASP A 259 -4.26 -11.68 -18.13
CA ASP A 259 -5.12 -10.85 -17.28
C ASP A 259 -4.31 -9.77 -16.55
N LEU A 260 -3.11 -10.10 -16.03
CA LEU A 260 -2.22 -9.11 -15.42
C LEU A 260 -1.77 -8.04 -16.42
N PHE A 261 -1.44 -8.43 -17.67
CA PHE A 261 -1.14 -7.46 -18.74
C PHE A 261 -2.29 -6.49 -18.97
N ARG A 262 -3.53 -6.97 -19.03
CA ARG A 262 -4.72 -6.11 -19.17
C ARG A 262 -4.81 -5.07 -18.07
N HIS A 263 -4.46 -5.44 -16.84
CA HIS A 263 -4.56 -4.55 -15.69
C HIS A 263 -3.45 -3.51 -15.64
N ILE A 264 -2.20 -3.89 -15.95
CA ILE A 264 -1.09 -2.92 -15.99
C ILE A 264 -1.19 -1.97 -17.20
N ALA A 265 -1.71 -2.46 -18.33
CA ALA A 265 -1.85 -1.69 -19.56
C ALA A 265 -2.78 -0.47 -19.45
N GLY A 266 -3.69 -0.48 -18.47
CA GLY A 266 -4.57 0.66 -18.20
C GLY A 266 -3.86 1.85 -17.53
N SER A 267 -2.57 1.72 -17.17
CA SER A 267 -1.78 2.78 -16.53
C SER A 267 -0.45 3.05 -17.24
N VAL A 268 0.05 2.11 -18.04
CA VAL A 268 1.28 2.22 -18.85
C VAL A 268 1.06 1.49 -20.16
N ASN A 269 1.66 1.95 -21.27
CA ASN A 269 1.69 1.11 -22.47
C ASN A 269 2.56 -0.14 -22.24
N ILE A 270 2.25 -1.24 -22.94
CA ILE A 270 3.01 -2.48 -22.83
C ILE A 270 4.23 -2.39 -23.74
N SER A 271 5.42 -2.42 -23.15
CA SER A 271 6.67 -2.52 -23.91
C SER A 271 7.00 -3.97 -24.22
N VAL A 272 7.42 -4.21 -25.47
CA VAL A 272 7.77 -5.55 -25.97
C VAL A 272 9.26 -5.58 -26.36
N ASN A 273 10.00 -6.60 -25.88
CA ASN A 273 11.33 -7.00 -26.37
C ASN A 273 12.39 -5.89 -26.52
N ASP A 274 12.71 -5.13 -25.46
CA ASP A 274 13.74 -4.05 -25.48
C ASP A 274 13.59 -3.02 -26.62
N SER A 275 12.49 -3.06 -27.37
CA SER A 275 12.17 -2.12 -28.42
C SER A 275 11.45 -0.92 -27.83
N ASP A 276 11.62 0.24 -28.45
CA ASP A 276 10.85 1.45 -28.12
C ASP A 276 9.36 1.33 -28.53
N GLU A 277 8.91 0.14 -28.94
CA GLU A 277 7.52 -0.12 -29.30
C GLU A 277 6.66 -0.32 -28.05
N GLU A 278 5.65 0.54 -27.94
CA GLU A 278 4.67 0.57 -26.86
C GLU A 278 3.29 0.26 -27.44
N LEU A 279 2.70 -0.85 -26.99
CA LEU A 279 1.41 -1.35 -27.48
C LEU A 279 0.31 -1.13 -26.43
N ASP A 280 -0.91 -0.87 -26.89
CA ASP A 280 -2.08 -1.03 -26.03
C ASP A 280 -2.34 -2.52 -25.74
N PHE A 281 -3.24 -2.81 -24.79
CA PHE A 281 -3.52 -4.22 -24.44
C PHE A 281 -4.11 -5.02 -25.60
N LYS A 282 -4.93 -4.41 -26.44
CA LYS A 282 -5.64 -5.13 -27.51
C LYS A 282 -4.65 -5.56 -28.57
N ASP A 283 -3.78 -4.65 -29.00
CA ASP A 283 -2.74 -4.90 -29.99
C ASP A 283 -1.71 -5.89 -29.46
N PHE A 284 -1.28 -5.75 -28.19
CA PHE A 284 -0.44 -6.73 -27.52
C PHE A 284 -1.08 -8.11 -27.49
N TYR A 285 -2.34 -8.21 -27.05
CA TYR A 285 -3.04 -9.49 -26.94
C TYR A 285 -3.12 -10.20 -28.29
N GLU A 286 -3.52 -9.50 -29.35
CA GLU A 286 -3.64 -10.13 -30.66
C GLU A 286 -2.30 -10.61 -31.23
N SER A 287 -1.21 -9.88 -31.00
CA SER A 287 0.11 -10.20 -31.55
C SER A 287 0.96 -11.11 -30.64
N HIS A 288 0.65 -11.21 -29.35
CA HIS A 288 1.53 -11.87 -28.36
C HIS A 288 0.86 -12.98 -27.54
N LYS A 289 -0.48 -13.15 -27.59
CA LYS A 289 -1.18 -14.20 -26.80
C LYS A 289 -0.64 -15.61 -27.04
N ASP A 290 -0.09 -15.89 -28.21
CA ASP A 290 0.41 -17.22 -28.58
C ASP A 290 1.89 -17.46 -28.25
N ARG A 291 2.59 -16.46 -27.70
CA ARG A 291 3.99 -16.62 -27.29
C ARG A 291 4.17 -17.70 -26.21
N PRO A 292 5.39 -18.28 -26.10
CA PRO A 292 5.73 -19.16 -25.00
C PRO A 292 5.51 -18.49 -23.64
N GLU A 293 4.98 -19.25 -22.68
CA GLU A 293 4.67 -18.73 -21.34
C GLU A 293 5.89 -18.09 -20.66
N LYS A 294 7.07 -18.67 -20.85
CA LYS A 294 8.33 -18.14 -20.33
C LYS A 294 8.60 -16.71 -20.82
N GLU A 295 8.43 -16.45 -22.11
CA GLU A 295 8.62 -15.11 -22.68
C GLU A 295 7.59 -14.14 -22.13
N LEU A 296 6.31 -14.55 -22.04
CA LEU A 296 5.26 -13.72 -21.46
C LEU A 296 5.55 -13.34 -20.01
N ARG A 297 6.12 -14.25 -19.20
CA ARG A 297 6.53 -13.95 -17.82
C ARG A 297 7.67 -12.94 -17.75
N GLU A 298 8.66 -13.05 -18.65
CA GLU A 298 9.78 -12.11 -18.73
C GLU A 298 9.30 -10.70 -19.10
N THR A 299 8.47 -10.60 -20.14
CA THR A 299 7.83 -9.33 -20.54
C THR A 299 6.92 -8.78 -19.45
N LEU A 300 6.17 -9.63 -18.75
CA LEU A 300 5.29 -9.20 -17.66
C LEU A 300 6.11 -8.58 -16.52
N ALA A 301 7.24 -9.18 -16.16
CA ALA A 301 8.07 -8.67 -15.07
C ALA A 301 8.64 -7.27 -15.37
N GLU A 302 9.00 -7.00 -16.62
CA GLU A 302 9.50 -5.69 -17.07
C GLU A 302 8.39 -4.64 -17.03
N ASN A 303 7.22 -4.95 -17.57
CA ASN A 303 6.08 -4.05 -17.55
C ASN A 303 5.54 -3.80 -16.14
N LEU A 304 5.54 -4.83 -15.28
CA LEU A 304 5.19 -4.69 -13.88
C LEU A 304 6.19 -3.81 -13.12
N TYR A 305 7.48 -3.94 -13.41
CA TYR A 305 8.51 -3.05 -12.86
C TYR A 305 8.26 -1.60 -13.30
N LYS A 306 8.03 -1.35 -14.60
CA LYS A 306 7.71 -0.01 -15.12
C LYS A 306 6.47 0.58 -14.44
N TYR A 307 5.37 -0.18 -14.40
CA TYR A 307 4.13 0.18 -13.71
C TYR A 307 4.36 0.61 -12.26
N LEU A 308 5.11 -0.18 -11.49
CA LEU A 308 5.42 0.12 -10.09
C LEU A 308 6.30 1.36 -9.94
N LYS A 309 7.29 1.56 -10.81
CA LYS A 309 8.16 2.76 -10.78
C LYS A 309 7.40 4.03 -11.14
N GLU A 310 6.48 3.96 -12.08
CA GLU A 310 5.65 5.10 -12.44
C GLU A 310 4.70 5.52 -11.32
N HIS A 311 4.03 4.56 -10.68
CA HIS A 311 3.21 4.85 -9.49
C HIS A 311 4.05 5.43 -8.35
N ARG A 312 5.28 4.92 -8.15
CA ARG A 312 6.20 5.47 -7.16
C ARG A 312 6.63 6.89 -7.48
N LYS A 313 6.87 7.22 -8.75
CA LYS A 313 7.20 8.58 -9.19
C LYS A 313 6.06 9.54 -8.87
N ARG A 314 4.82 9.21 -9.27
CA ARG A 314 3.62 10.00 -8.94
C ARG A 314 3.46 10.19 -7.43
N PHE A 315 3.62 9.13 -6.65
CA PHE A 315 3.61 9.21 -5.19
C PHE A 315 4.62 10.21 -4.63
N LEU A 316 5.88 10.19 -5.10
CA LEU A 316 6.92 11.11 -4.64
C LEU A 316 6.59 12.56 -5.00
N GLU A 317 6.05 12.79 -6.21
CA GLU A 317 5.60 14.10 -6.68
C GLU A 317 4.45 14.65 -5.83
N THR A 318 3.41 13.85 -5.55
CA THR A 318 2.23 14.28 -4.78
C THR A 318 2.53 14.46 -3.30
N SER A 319 3.28 13.54 -2.69
CA SER A 319 3.55 13.57 -1.24
C SER A 319 4.58 14.62 -0.84
N GLY A 320 5.27 15.24 -1.81
CA GLY A 320 6.48 16.03 -1.55
C GLY A 320 7.60 15.22 -0.88
N ARG A 321 7.45 13.89 -0.81
CA ARG A 321 8.49 13.00 -0.30
C ARG A 321 9.56 12.86 -1.35
N ILE A 322 10.75 12.73 -0.85
CA ILE A 322 11.94 12.84 -1.65
C ILE A 322 12.71 11.54 -1.50
N GLU A 323 12.97 10.89 -2.64
CA GLU A 323 13.71 9.63 -2.64
C GLU A 323 15.17 9.87 -2.26
N GLU A 324 15.57 9.30 -1.13
CA GLU A 324 16.97 9.19 -0.75
C GLU A 324 17.59 8.00 -1.51
N SER A 325 18.55 8.30 -2.38
CA SER A 325 19.26 7.32 -3.19
C SER A 325 20.47 6.72 -2.44
N VAL A 326 20.93 5.54 -2.83
CA VAL A 326 22.30 5.13 -2.50
C VAL A 326 23.20 5.71 -3.58
N LEU A 327 24.16 6.55 -3.20
CA LEU A 327 25.12 7.05 -4.17
C LEU A 327 26.09 5.92 -4.54
N HIS A 328 26.01 5.46 -5.79
CA HIS A 328 26.94 4.51 -6.35
C HIS A 328 28.14 5.25 -6.95
N VAL A 329 29.30 5.10 -6.31
CA VAL A 329 30.54 5.72 -6.76
C VAL A 329 31.32 4.70 -7.59
N THR A 330 31.23 4.84 -8.92
CA THR A 330 31.83 3.92 -9.91
C THR A 330 33.03 4.50 -10.65
N LYS A 331 33.37 5.78 -10.43
CA LYS A 331 34.53 6.46 -11.04
C LYS A 331 35.55 6.90 -9.99
N ARG A 332 36.84 6.73 -10.28
CA ARG A 332 37.96 7.10 -9.39
C ARG A 332 37.95 8.58 -8.98
N ALA A 333 37.51 9.48 -9.87
CA ALA A 333 37.38 10.92 -9.57
C ALA A 333 36.33 11.19 -8.48
N ASP A 334 35.22 10.47 -8.51
CA ASP A 334 34.11 10.63 -7.57
C ASP A 334 34.44 10.04 -6.19
N VAL A 335 35.29 9.00 -6.14
CA VAL A 335 35.86 8.46 -4.89
C VAL A 335 36.64 9.54 -4.13
N LYS A 336 37.46 10.33 -4.82
CA LYS A 336 38.21 11.44 -4.17
C LYS A 336 37.26 12.51 -3.64
N ASN A 337 36.21 12.84 -4.39
CA ASN A 337 35.24 13.87 -3.98
C ASN A 337 34.45 13.44 -2.75
N ILE A 338 33.92 12.21 -2.75
CA ILE A 338 33.20 11.64 -1.61
C ILE A 338 34.11 11.37 -0.43
N GLY A 339 35.34 10.90 -0.65
CA GLY A 339 36.34 10.74 0.40
C GLY A 339 36.65 12.05 1.14
N LYS A 340 36.67 13.20 0.44
CA LYS A 340 36.81 14.50 1.12
C LYS A 340 35.59 14.89 1.96
N VAL A 341 34.39 14.44 1.61
CA VAL A 341 33.17 14.63 2.42
C VAL A 341 33.23 13.73 3.65
N LEU A 342 33.55 12.45 3.47
CA LEU A 342 33.63 11.47 4.56
C LEU A 342 34.75 11.78 5.58
N LYS A 343 35.82 12.46 5.15
CA LYS A 343 36.89 12.94 6.06
C LYS A 343 36.55 14.25 6.78
N SER A 344 35.45 14.92 6.42
CA SER A 344 35.08 16.20 7.00
C SER A 344 33.97 16.03 8.04
N GLN A 345 34.33 16.19 9.31
CA GLN A 345 33.39 16.12 10.44
C GLN A 345 32.18 17.06 10.26
N ILE A 346 32.43 18.30 9.81
CA ILE A 346 31.36 19.29 9.59
C ILE A 346 30.42 18.84 8.47
N ALA A 347 30.95 18.28 7.38
CA ALA A 347 30.12 17.79 6.28
C ALA A 347 29.25 16.60 6.71
N LEU A 348 29.79 15.70 7.54
CA LEU A 348 29.04 14.58 8.11
C LEU A 348 27.95 15.05 9.07
N GLU A 349 28.25 16.01 9.95
CA GLU A 349 27.26 16.60 10.87
C GLU A 349 26.12 17.27 10.11
N ILE A 350 26.41 18.03 9.05
CA ILE A 350 25.38 18.63 8.19
C ILE A 350 24.54 17.53 7.52
N LEU A 351 25.18 16.48 6.98
CA LEU A 351 24.44 15.37 6.37
C LEU A 351 23.50 14.70 7.39
N LEU A 352 23.96 14.43 8.60
CA LEU A 352 23.14 13.82 9.65
C LEU A 352 21.96 14.71 10.08
N LEU A 353 22.16 16.02 10.12
CA LEU A 353 21.15 17.00 10.53
C LEU A 353 20.23 17.46 9.39
N ALA A 354 20.56 17.14 8.13
CA ALA A 354 19.76 17.46 6.96
C ALA A 354 18.63 16.42 6.75
N ASP A 355 17.72 16.31 7.72
CA ASP A 355 16.54 15.43 7.66
C ASP A 355 15.29 16.13 7.10
N GLY A 356 15.40 17.41 6.71
CA GLY A 356 14.29 18.26 6.27
C GLY A 356 13.67 19.12 7.38
N SER A 357 14.09 18.95 8.65
CA SER A 357 13.56 19.70 9.79
C SER A 357 14.31 21.00 10.09
N LYS A 358 15.54 21.18 9.59
CA LYS A 358 16.43 22.28 9.97
C LYS A 358 16.96 23.05 8.76
N SER A 359 16.98 24.36 8.89
CA SER A 359 17.66 25.32 8.03
C SER A 359 19.16 25.42 8.33
N THR A 360 19.90 26.11 7.47
CA THR A 360 21.35 26.39 7.66
C THR A 360 21.61 27.09 9.01
N THR A 361 20.74 28.01 9.41
CA THR A 361 20.87 28.78 10.66
C THR A 361 20.67 27.88 11.88
N GLU A 362 19.72 26.96 11.83
CA GLU A 362 19.46 26.03 12.94
C GLU A 362 20.57 25.00 13.08
N ILE A 363 21.08 24.47 11.96
CA ILE A 363 22.25 23.58 11.99
C ILE A 363 23.47 24.31 12.57
N SER A 364 23.67 25.59 12.25
CA SER A 364 24.74 26.41 12.84
C SER A 364 24.64 26.51 14.36
N LYS A 365 23.42 26.69 14.91
CA LYS A 365 23.17 26.70 16.36
C LYS A 365 23.50 25.35 17.00
N VAL A 366 23.02 24.26 16.40
CA VAL A 366 23.21 22.89 16.93
C VAL A 366 24.69 22.48 16.92
N THR A 367 25.39 22.75 15.82
CA THR A 367 26.80 22.38 15.63
C THR A 367 27.79 23.35 16.29
N LYS A 368 27.29 24.48 16.82
CA LYS A 368 28.11 25.59 17.37
C LYS A 368 29.15 26.10 16.38
N LYS A 369 28.84 26.09 15.08
CA LYS A 369 29.68 26.63 14.00
C LYS A 369 29.05 27.90 13.43
N SER A 370 29.85 28.77 12.81
CA SER A 370 29.30 29.97 12.18
C SER A 370 28.40 29.62 10.99
N VAL A 371 27.37 30.44 10.75
CA VAL A 371 26.46 30.28 9.60
C VAL A 371 27.22 30.27 8.27
N ALA A 372 28.26 31.09 8.14
CA ALA A 372 29.13 31.11 6.95
C ALA A 372 29.84 29.76 6.72
N THR A 373 30.31 29.11 7.79
CA THR A 373 30.91 27.77 7.71
C THR A 373 29.88 26.75 7.25
N ILE A 374 28.70 26.71 7.88
CA ILE A 374 27.64 25.76 7.49
C ILE A 374 27.22 26.00 6.04
N SER A 375 26.98 27.25 5.64
CA SER A 375 26.60 27.60 4.26
C SER A 375 27.63 27.15 3.22
N THR A 376 28.92 27.26 3.52
CA THR A 376 30.00 26.79 2.64
C THR A 376 29.93 25.28 2.43
N TYR A 377 29.79 24.51 3.51
CA TYR A 377 29.68 23.05 3.42
C TYR A 377 28.35 22.60 2.81
N THR A 378 27.24 23.28 3.13
CA THR A 378 25.92 23.05 2.53
C THR A 378 25.98 23.23 1.02
N ASN A 379 26.57 24.32 0.52
CA ASN A 379 26.70 24.55 -0.92
C ASN A 379 27.57 23.48 -1.59
N ARG A 380 28.63 23.01 -0.92
CA ARG A 380 29.47 21.92 -1.41
C ARG A 380 28.68 20.60 -1.50
N LEU A 381 27.97 20.23 -0.45
CA LEU A 381 27.13 19.03 -0.41
C LEU A 381 26.00 19.10 -1.44
N LYS A 382 25.42 20.29 -1.66
CA LYS A 382 24.39 20.55 -2.69
C LYS A 382 24.93 20.36 -4.10
N ARG A 383 26.11 20.90 -4.41
CA ARG A 383 26.79 20.70 -5.71
C ARG A 383 27.08 19.23 -6.00
N MET A 384 27.33 18.44 -4.95
CA MET A 384 27.53 16.99 -5.05
C MET A 384 26.22 16.20 -5.03
N ASN A 385 25.07 16.88 -5.05
CA ASN A 385 23.74 16.29 -4.98
C ASN A 385 23.52 15.38 -3.74
N LEU A 386 24.23 15.64 -2.64
CA LEU A 386 24.11 14.86 -1.39
C LEU A 386 22.99 15.39 -0.48
N ILE A 387 22.70 16.68 -0.60
CA ILE A 387 21.59 17.37 0.05
C ILE A 387 20.92 18.33 -0.93
N ARG A 388 19.71 18.75 -0.61
CA ARG A 388 18.99 19.84 -1.28
C ARG A 388 18.41 20.82 -0.26
N VAL A 389 17.96 21.97 -0.75
CA VAL A 389 17.19 22.96 0.01
C VAL A 389 15.72 22.79 -0.38
N LEU A 390 14.84 22.62 0.59
CA LEU A 390 13.39 22.57 0.42
C LEU A 390 12.83 23.98 0.22
N GLU A 391 11.59 24.09 -0.24
CA GLU A 391 10.93 25.40 -0.48
C GLU A 391 10.85 26.27 0.78
N ASN A 392 10.73 25.65 1.96
CA ASN A 392 10.75 26.32 3.25
C ASN A 392 12.16 26.71 3.75
N GLY A 393 13.21 26.49 2.95
CA GLY A 393 14.60 26.79 3.31
C GLY A 393 15.31 25.72 4.14
N ASN A 394 14.63 24.61 4.50
CA ASN A 394 15.24 23.52 5.25
C ASN A 394 16.13 22.63 4.37
N LEU A 395 17.12 22.01 5.00
CA LEU A 395 18.07 21.13 4.34
C LEU A 395 17.61 19.67 4.47
N LYS A 396 17.56 18.96 3.34
CA LYS A 396 17.20 17.53 3.28
C LYS A 396 18.24 16.73 2.51
N ARG A 397 18.60 15.56 3.01
CA ARG A 397 19.46 14.61 2.32
C ARG A 397 18.83 14.09 1.04
N ASN A 398 19.67 13.85 0.05
CA ASN A 398 19.33 13.15 -1.19
C ASN A 398 19.83 11.72 -1.19
N ILE A 399 20.62 11.35 -0.18
CA ILE A 399 21.26 10.04 -0.08
C ILE A 399 21.03 9.39 1.28
N LYS A 400 20.76 8.08 1.27
CA LYS A 400 20.67 7.23 2.48
C LYS A 400 21.98 6.50 2.78
N GLY A 401 22.90 6.48 1.82
CA GLY A 401 24.20 5.85 1.96
C GLY A 401 25.08 6.02 0.72
N VAL A 402 26.34 5.61 0.84
CA VAL A 402 27.31 5.62 -0.25
C VAL A 402 27.81 4.18 -0.44
N LYS A 403 27.76 3.67 -1.67
CA LYS A 403 28.42 2.42 -2.06
C LYS A 403 29.60 2.74 -2.97
N VAL A 404 30.79 2.38 -2.53
CA VAL A 404 32.05 2.60 -3.27
C VAL A 404 32.57 1.24 -3.76
N ASN A 405 32.97 1.15 -5.03
CA ASN A 405 33.76 -0.01 -5.47
C ASN A 405 35.20 0.18 -5.00
N PHE A 406 35.65 -0.67 -4.08
CA PHE A 406 37.01 -0.61 -3.51
C PHE A 406 38.11 -0.90 -4.54
N GLU A 407 37.80 -1.57 -5.66
CA GLU A 407 38.75 -1.80 -6.75
C GLU A 407 39.11 -0.50 -7.51
N LEU A 408 38.33 0.58 -7.32
CA LEU A 408 38.63 1.89 -7.86
C LEU A 408 39.66 2.68 -7.01
N GLY A 409 40.13 2.08 -5.92
CA GLY A 409 41.01 2.72 -4.94
C GLY A 409 41.92 1.75 -4.18
N LEU A 410 42.87 1.15 -4.90
CA LEU A 410 44.30 1.19 -4.54
C LEU A 410 45.00 2.19 -5.47
#